data_AF-A0A9P0PK00-F1
#
_entry.id   AF-A0A9P0PK00-F1
#
_cell.length_a   1.000
_cell.length_b   1.000
_cell.length_c   1.000
_cell.angle_alpha   90.00
_cell.angle_beta   90.00
_cell.angle_gamma   90.00
#
_symmetry.space_group_name_H-M   'P 1'
#
loop_
_entity.id
_entity.type
_entity.pdbx_description
1 polymer ?
#
loop_
_entity_poly.entity_id
_entity_poly.type
_entity_poly.pdbx_seq_one_letter_code
_entity_poly.pdbx_strand_id
1 'polypeptide(L)'
;MMFAVNDPYLDFESESDSEIDTLILLYSISEKRKKSVWMNDYLKKRNTYVEFNLLKELNDGQMKMYFRLNKNQFDELHNLVINDITGRGCNPQQPIESELKLAVCLRYLATGDTFRSIGFSYRIGERTVSKIVTEVCKAIWKNMQPLYMPNPTIDMWRKVAEEFERIWQFYNCLWTIDGKHVTVKKPPKSGSSFFNYKQYCSIVLMATVDANDKFTSIDIGSMGRFSDGNVFSNSGLGMKLSNGTLEIPPPKSLPGEEFDIPYVFVGDEAFPLTKNLMRPFPKRQVNNNCRNKVFNYR
;
A
#
# COMPACT_ATOMS: atom_id res chain seq x y z
N MET A 1 15.52 104.96 -24.14
CA MET A 1 15.83 103.52 -24.30
C MET A 1 14.57 102.76 -23.87
N MET A 2 13.61 102.40 -24.73
CA MET A 2 13.68 101.42 -25.86
C MET A 2 14.43 100.15 -25.39
N PHE A 3 13.88 98.92 -25.35
CA PHE A 3 12.69 98.30 -25.96
C PHE A 3 12.37 96.92 -25.31
N ALA A 4 11.13 96.44 -25.54
CA ALA A 4 10.65 95.06 -25.80
C ALA A 4 10.97 93.91 -24.81
N VAL A 5 10.02 93.19 -24.17
CA VAL A 5 8.84 92.39 -24.61
C VAL A 5 9.12 90.88 -24.71
N ASN A 6 8.24 90.10 -24.05
CA ASN A 6 7.88 88.66 -24.19
C ASN A 6 8.56 87.56 -23.34
N ASP A 7 7.71 86.98 -22.46
CA ASP A 7 7.61 85.58 -21.96
C ASP A 7 7.56 84.55 -23.13
N PRO A 8 7.50 83.20 -22.97
CA PRO A 8 7.75 82.29 -21.84
C PRO A 8 8.57 81.03 -22.24
N TYR A 9 9.46 80.48 -21.40
CA TYR A 9 9.79 79.05 -21.49
C TYR A 9 10.05 78.48 -20.09
N LEU A 10 9.08 77.68 -19.65
CA LEU A 10 9.26 76.60 -18.69
C LEU A 10 10.27 75.61 -19.28
N ASP A 11 11.52 75.67 -18.82
CA ASP A 11 12.42 74.52 -18.94
C ASP A 11 12.14 73.58 -17.77
N PHE A 12 11.04 72.84 -17.88
CA PHE A 12 10.98 71.52 -17.28
C PHE A 12 12.06 70.70 -18.00
N GLU A 13 13.22 70.54 -17.35
CA GLU A 13 14.15 69.48 -17.73
C GLU A 13 13.34 68.19 -17.78
N SER A 14 13.24 67.62 -18.98
CA SER A 14 12.59 66.35 -19.22
C SER A 14 13.36 65.28 -18.46
N GLU A 15 12.95 64.98 -17.24
CA GLU A 15 13.18 63.68 -16.62
C GLU A 15 12.86 62.66 -17.70
N SER A 16 13.88 61.93 -18.15
CA SER A 16 13.76 61.09 -19.33
C SER A 16 12.53 60.20 -19.18
N ASP A 17 11.73 60.04 -20.23
CA ASP A 17 10.58 59.11 -20.24
C ASP A 17 11.00 57.71 -19.71
N SER A 18 12.29 57.36 -19.87
CA SER A 18 12.90 56.16 -19.32
C SER A 18 12.89 56.08 -17.78
N GLU A 19 13.12 57.18 -17.05
CA GLU A 19 13.12 57.20 -15.59
C GLU A 19 11.71 57.09 -15.02
N ILE A 20 10.74 57.76 -15.67
CA ILE A 20 9.32 57.67 -15.33
C ILE A 20 8.81 56.25 -15.63
N ASP A 21 9.16 55.67 -16.78
CA ASP A 21 8.83 54.27 -17.12
C ASP A 21 9.51 53.29 -16.15
N THR A 22 10.73 53.57 -15.72
CA THR A 22 11.42 52.74 -14.72
C THR A 22 10.76 52.86 -13.35
N LEU A 23 10.30 54.05 -12.96
CA LEU A 23 9.53 54.27 -11.73
C LEU A 23 8.15 53.62 -11.79
N ILE A 24 7.47 53.63 -12.93
CA ILE A 24 6.20 52.94 -13.13
C ILE A 24 6.40 51.43 -13.12
N LEU A 25 7.48 50.92 -13.74
CA LEU A 25 7.85 49.51 -13.72
C LEU A 25 8.23 49.06 -12.30
N LEU A 26 9.00 49.85 -11.57
CA LEU A 26 9.34 49.60 -10.18
C LEU A 26 8.10 49.68 -9.30
N TYR A 27 7.19 50.63 -9.52
CA TYR A 27 5.93 50.76 -8.81
C TYR A 27 5.02 49.55 -9.07
N SER A 28 4.89 49.09 -10.31
CA SER A 28 4.11 47.91 -10.70
C SER A 28 4.75 46.58 -10.28
N ILE A 29 6.09 46.52 -10.13
CA ILE A 29 6.78 45.41 -9.44
C ILE A 29 6.60 45.51 -7.91
N SER A 30 6.51 46.73 -7.36
CA SER A 30 6.33 47.03 -5.93
C SER A 30 4.90 46.89 -5.44
N GLU A 31 3.90 46.94 -6.35
CA GLU A 31 2.57 46.38 -6.16
C GLU A 31 2.76 44.89 -5.94
N LYS A 32 3.15 44.60 -4.70
CA LYS A 32 3.43 43.31 -4.12
C LYS A 32 2.46 42.35 -4.77
N ARG A 33 2.98 41.42 -5.60
CA ARG A 33 2.29 40.16 -5.89
C ARG A 33 1.57 39.81 -4.60
N LYS A 34 0.23 39.93 -4.57
CA LYS A 34 -0.55 39.63 -3.37
C LYS A 34 0.00 38.31 -2.91
N LYS A 35 0.70 38.29 -1.76
CA LYS A 35 1.40 37.08 -1.30
C LYS A 35 0.34 36.01 -1.40
N SER A 36 0.51 35.05 -2.32
CA SER A 36 -0.48 33.99 -2.44
C SER A 36 -0.56 33.42 -1.04
N VAL A 37 -1.77 33.40 -0.47
CA VAL A 37 -1.92 32.99 0.91
C VAL A 37 -1.32 31.58 0.96
N TRP A 38 -0.20 31.44 1.66
CA TRP A 38 0.64 30.23 1.62
C TRP A 38 -0.15 28.97 2.01
N MET A 39 -1.27 29.17 2.70
CA MET A 39 -2.19 28.14 3.13
C MET A 39 -3.61 28.69 3.11
N ASN A 40 -4.52 27.98 2.45
CA ASN A 40 -5.93 28.34 2.41
C ASN A 40 -6.52 28.41 3.83
N ASP A 41 -7.41 29.37 4.10
CA ASP A 41 -7.92 29.66 5.45
C ASP A 41 -8.64 28.46 6.09
N TYR A 42 -9.25 27.57 5.30
CA TYR A 42 -9.88 26.37 5.85
C TYR A 42 -8.87 25.37 6.45
N LEU A 43 -7.63 25.34 5.95
CA LEU A 43 -6.56 24.48 6.45
C LEU A 43 -5.99 25.00 7.78
N LYS A 44 -6.04 26.32 8.02
CA LYS A 44 -5.65 26.92 9.30
C LYS A 44 -6.55 26.45 10.45
N LYS A 45 -7.77 26.00 10.16
CA LYS A 45 -8.75 25.48 11.13
C LYS A 45 -8.60 23.97 11.41
N ARG A 46 -7.43 23.38 11.15
CA ARG A 46 -7.13 21.94 11.37
C ARG A 46 -7.40 21.49 12.81
N ASN A 47 -7.17 22.33 13.81
CA ASN A 47 -7.34 21.93 15.21
C ASN A 47 -8.80 22.04 15.71
N THR A 48 -9.73 22.54 14.89
CA THR A 48 -11.09 22.86 15.34
C THR A 48 -12.15 21.93 14.76
N TYR A 49 -12.02 21.53 13.49
CA TYR A 49 -13.08 20.83 12.76
C TYR A 49 -12.53 19.70 11.89
N VAL A 50 -11.82 18.75 12.49
CA VAL A 50 -11.30 17.57 11.80
C VAL A 50 -12.04 16.32 12.25
N GLU A 51 -12.26 15.40 11.30
CA GLU A 51 -12.81 14.07 11.58
C GLU A 51 -11.98 13.31 12.63
N PHE A 52 -10.73 13.70 12.88
CA PHE A 52 -9.92 13.11 13.95
C PHE A 52 -10.53 13.28 15.35
N ASN A 53 -11.29 14.35 15.62
CA ASN A 53 -11.97 14.50 16.90
C ASN A 53 -13.08 13.45 17.10
N LEU A 54 -13.67 12.96 16.00
CA LEU A 54 -14.67 11.89 16.01
C LEU A 54 -14.11 10.62 16.66
N LEU A 55 -12.80 10.38 16.54
CA LEU A 55 -12.16 9.17 17.09
C LEU A 55 -12.30 9.04 18.60
N LYS A 56 -12.48 10.16 19.31
CA LYS A 56 -12.71 10.16 20.76
C LYS A 56 -14.13 9.70 21.12
N GLU A 57 -15.05 9.76 20.17
CA GLU A 57 -16.48 9.47 20.35
C GLU A 57 -16.89 8.11 19.79
N LEU A 58 -16.08 7.51 18.90
CA LEU A 58 -16.39 6.22 18.28
C LEU A 58 -16.25 5.05 19.27
N ASN A 59 -17.26 4.17 19.29
CA ASN A 59 -17.14 2.86 19.91
C ASN A 59 -16.37 1.87 19.02
N ASP A 60 -16.01 0.69 19.54
CA ASP A 60 -15.22 -0.30 18.80
C ASP A 60 -15.87 -0.78 17.50
N GLY A 61 -17.20 -0.90 17.46
CA GLY A 61 -17.93 -1.27 16.24
C GLY A 61 -17.79 -0.20 15.16
N GLN A 62 -17.96 1.06 15.54
CA GLN A 62 -17.80 2.20 14.64
C GLN A 62 -16.34 2.38 14.20
N MET A 63 -15.37 2.17 15.10
CA MET A 63 -13.94 2.14 14.77
C MET A 63 -13.64 1.09 13.70
N LYS A 64 -14.15 -0.14 13.85
CA LYS A 64 -14.00 -1.19 12.84
C LYS A 64 -14.65 -0.82 11.51
N MET A 65 -15.80 -0.14 11.51
CA MET A 65 -16.40 0.35 10.26
C MET A 65 -15.56 1.46 9.62
N TYR A 66 -14.96 2.33 10.43
CA TYR A 66 -14.27 3.53 9.96
C TYR A 66 -12.83 3.25 9.51
N PHE A 67 -12.09 2.38 10.21
CA PHE A 67 -10.68 2.03 9.98
C PHE A 67 -10.39 0.56 9.71
N ARG A 68 -11.37 -0.34 9.86
CA ARG A 68 -11.15 -1.81 9.91
C ARG A 68 -10.35 -2.31 11.12
N LEU A 69 -10.15 -1.45 12.12
CA LEU A 69 -9.48 -1.77 13.39
C LEU A 69 -10.36 -1.32 14.56
N ASN A 70 -10.30 -2.01 15.70
CA ASN A 70 -10.84 -1.50 16.96
C ASN A 70 -9.87 -0.50 17.61
N LYS A 71 -10.25 0.10 18.75
CA LYS A 71 -9.43 1.11 19.42
C LYS A 71 -8.08 0.56 19.88
N ASN A 72 -8.08 -0.59 20.54
CA ASN A 72 -6.84 -1.22 21.03
C ASN A 72 -5.87 -1.54 19.89
N GLN A 73 -6.37 -2.06 18.77
CA GLN A 73 -5.57 -2.35 17.58
C GLN A 73 -4.99 -1.09 16.94
N PHE A 74 -5.74 0.02 16.97
CA PHE A 74 -5.22 1.31 16.51
C PHE A 74 -4.05 1.76 17.39
N ASP A 75 -4.20 1.70 18.71
CA ASP A 75 -3.17 2.12 19.67
C ASP A 75 -1.93 1.21 19.59
N GLU A 76 -2.12 -0.11 19.50
CA GLU A 76 -1.04 -1.09 19.27
C GLU A 76 -0.28 -0.79 17.98
N LEU A 77 -1.00 -0.57 16.87
CA LEU A 77 -0.38 -0.25 15.59
C LEU A 77 0.37 1.08 15.65
N HIS A 78 -0.21 2.10 16.29
CA HIS A 78 0.42 3.40 16.46
C HIS A 78 1.73 3.29 17.23
N ASN A 79 1.74 2.56 18.35
CA ASN A 79 2.94 2.33 19.15
C ASN A 79 4.07 1.66 18.35
N LEU A 80 3.72 0.76 17.41
CA LEU A 80 4.72 0.11 16.54
C LEU A 80 5.34 1.06 15.51
N VAL A 81 4.61 2.07 15.04
CA VAL A 81 5.06 2.95 13.93
C VAL A 81 5.41 4.37 14.35
N ILE A 82 5.11 4.78 15.58
CA ILE A 82 5.22 6.16 16.07
C ILE A 82 6.61 6.77 15.80
N ASN A 83 7.67 6.01 16.05
CA ASN A 83 9.05 6.46 15.88
C ASN A 83 9.39 6.77 14.42
N ASP A 84 8.76 6.09 13.47
CA ASP A 84 9.02 6.24 12.04
C ASP A 84 8.16 7.35 11.40
N ILE A 85 6.97 7.62 11.95
CA ILE A 85 6.02 8.57 11.36
C ILE A 85 5.99 9.93 12.09
N THR A 86 6.65 10.05 13.24
CA THR A 86 6.72 11.33 13.96
C THR A 86 7.62 12.30 13.20
N GLY A 87 7.03 13.40 12.72
CA GLY A 87 7.77 14.44 12.03
C GLY A 87 8.53 15.34 13.01
N ARG A 88 9.79 15.65 12.71
CA ARG A 88 10.47 16.79 13.33
C ARG A 88 9.92 18.05 12.64
N GLY A 89 9.32 18.95 13.41
CA GLY A 89 8.77 20.19 12.86
C GLY A 89 9.82 21.01 12.10
N CYS A 90 9.40 21.72 11.06
CA CYS A 90 10.18 22.79 10.45
C CYS A 90 9.38 24.09 10.60
N ASN A 91 10.01 25.12 11.17
CA ASN A 91 9.36 26.43 11.40
C ASN A 91 8.72 26.99 10.11
N PRO A 92 7.55 27.66 10.18
CA PRO A 92 6.71 27.92 11.36
C PRO A 92 5.52 26.95 11.48
N GLN A 93 5.52 25.80 10.80
CA GLN A 93 4.38 24.88 10.82
C GLN A 93 4.59 23.79 11.88
N GLN A 94 3.63 23.69 12.81
CA GLN A 94 3.56 22.53 13.70
C GLN A 94 3.41 21.26 12.86
N PRO A 95 4.25 20.24 13.10
CA PRO A 95 4.15 18.97 12.39
C PRO A 95 2.77 18.34 12.62
N ILE A 96 2.33 17.55 11.65
CA ILE A 96 1.11 16.75 11.79
C ILE A 96 1.42 15.63 12.79
N GLU A 97 0.58 15.52 13.82
CA GLU A 97 0.70 14.49 14.86
C GLU A 97 0.67 13.08 14.26
N SER A 98 1.41 12.16 14.87
CA SER A 98 1.58 10.79 14.39
C SER A 98 0.25 10.02 14.39
N GLU A 99 -0.60 10.22 15.39
CA GLU A 99 -1.94 9.61 15.45
C GLU A 99 -2.82 10.08 14.28
N LEU A 100 -2.79 11.38 13.98
CA LEU A 100 -3.51 11.96 12.85
C LEU A 100 -2.97 11.43 11.51
N LYS A 101 -1.65 11.28 11.38
CA LYS A 101 -1.05 10.63 10.19
C LYS A 101 -1.54 9.20 10.02
N LEU A 102 -1.57 8.42 11.10
CA LEU A 102 -2.05 7.04 11.07
C LEU A 102 -3.54 6.99 10.70
N ALA A 103 -4.37 7.82 11.31
CA ALA A 103 -5.80 7.92 11.00
C ALA A 103 -6.05 8.24 9.51
N VAL A 104 -5.33 9.21 8.95
CA VAL A 104 -5.42 9.55 7.52
C VAL A 104 -5.06 8.37 6.63
N CYS A 105 -3.99 7.64 6.97
CA CYS A 105 -3.57 6.46 6.23
C CYS A 105 -4.60 5.32 6.30
N LEU A 106 -5.05 4.98 7.51
CA LEU A 106 -6.03 3.93 7.73
C LEU A 106 -7.36 4.26 7.07
N ARG A 107 -7.77 5.53 7.07
CA ARG A 107 -8.98 5.95 6.36
C ARG A 107 -8.89 5.66 4.86
N TYR A 108 -7.74 5.97 4.25
CA TYR A 108 -7.48 5.66 2.86
C TYR A 108 -7.53 4.15 2.60
N LEU A 109 -6.85 3.34 3.41
CA LEU A 109 -6.81 1.89 3.25
C LEU A 109 -8.18 1.22 3.47
N ALA A 110 -8.99 1.73 4.40
CA ALA A 110 -10.29 1.17 4.75
C ALA A 110 -11.38 1.43 3.70
N THR A 111 -11.28 2.55 2.98
CA THR A 111 -12.34 3.04 2.07
C THR A 111 -11.96 3.09 0.60
N GLY A 112 -10.67 3.26 0.28
CA GLY A 112 -10.22 3.56 -1.08
C GLY A 112 -10.62 4.95 -1.57
N ASP A 113 -10.99 5.88 -0.68
CA ASP A 113 -11.36 7.24 -1.06
C ASP A 113 -10.17 8.03 -1.66
N THR A 114 -10.47 9.08 -2.40
CA THR A 114 -9.47 9.94 -3.03
C THR A 114 -8.68 10.74 -1.99
N PHE A 115 -7.39 10.97 -2.25
CA PHE A 115 -6.57 11.85 -1.41
C PHE A 115 -7.15 13.27 -1.27
N ARG A 116 -7.92 13.74 -2.26
CA ARG A 116 -8.59 15.03 -2.22
C ARG A 116 -9.73 15.05 -1.21
N SER A 117 -10.60 14.04 -1.25
CA SER A 117 -11.72 13.91 -0.30
C SER A 117 -11.20 13.80 1.13
N ILE A 118 -10.25 12.89 1.38
CA ILE A 118 -9.58 12.76 2.68
C ILE A 118 -8.90 14.08 3.09
N GLY A 119 -8.28 14.78 2.15
CA GLY A 119 -7.68 16.09 2.39
C GLY A 119 -8.68 17.13 2.90
N PHE A 120 -9.91 17.13 2.37
CA PHE A 120 -10.98 17.99 2.88
C PHE A 120 -11.44 17.56 4.29
N SER A 121 -11.68 16.26 4.51
CA SER A 121 -12.11 15.69 5.81
C SER A 121 -11.14 15.98 6.96
N TYR A 122 -9.85 15.86 6.70
CA TYR A 122 -8.80 16.07 7.70
C TYR A 122 -8.13 17.45 7.62
N ARG A 123 -8.57 18.31 6.69
CA ARG A 123 -7.97 19.64 6.45
C ARG A 123 -6.46 19.58 6.20
N ILE A 124 -6.06 18.67 5.32
CA ILE A 124 -4.68 18.43 4.90
C ILE A 124 -4.61 18.56 3.37
N GLY A 125 -3.55 19.18 2.86
CA GLY A 125 -3.37 19.29 1.40
C GLY A 125 -3.26 17.91 0.73
N GLU A 126 -3.87 17.74 -0.44
CA GLU A 126 -3.90 16.47 -1.20
C GLU A 126 -2.52 15.81 -1.34
N ARG A 127 -1.50 16.60 -1.69
CA ARG A 127 -0.10 16.12 -1.79
C ARG A 127 0.46 15.64 -0.45
N THR A 128 0.07 16.29 0.64
CA THR A 128 0.49 15.90 1.99
C THR A 128 -0.19 14.61 2.42
N VAL A 129 -1.48 14.42 2.12
CA VAL A 129 -2.18 13.14 2.33
C VAL A 129 -1.47 12.00 1.60
N SER A 130 -1.14 12.19 0.31
CA SER A 130 -0.41 11.18 -0.47
C SER A 130 0.95 10.81 0.14
N LYS A 131 1.69 11.82 0.65
CA LYS A 131 2.95 11.59 1.37
C LYS A 131 2.75 10.82 2.66
N ILE A 132 1.75 11.19 3.47
CA ILE A 132 1.40 10.51 4.73
C ILE A 132 1.08 9.04 4.47
N VAL A 133 0.20 8.74 3.51
CA VAL A 133 -0.19 7.36 3.16
C VAL A 133 1.06 6.55 2.80
N THR A 134 1.94 7.11 1.97
CA THR A 134 3.18 6.42 1.58
C THR A 134 4.14 6.21 2.76
N GLU A 135 4.34 7.23 3.59
CA GLU A 135 5.20 7.21 4.79
C GLU A 135 4.70 6.16 5.79
N VAL A 136 3.41 6.21 6.14
CA VAL A 136 2.80 5.31 7.12
C VAL A 136 2.76 3.87 6.60
N CYS A 137 2.40 3.62 5.34
CA CYS A 137 2.46 2.26 4.79
C CYS A 137 3.86 1.64 4.85
N LYS A 138 4.91 2.43 4.59
CA LYS A 138 6.30 1.99 4.72
C LYS A 138 6.67 1.67 6.16
N ALA A 139 6.25 2.51 7.10
CA ALA A 139 6.46 2.27 8.53
C ALA A 139 5.73 1.01 9.02
N ILE A 140 4.48 0.82 8.61
CA ILE A 140 3.70 -0.39 8.91
C ILE A 140 4.44 -1.62 8.40
N TRP A 141 4.83 -1.64 7.12
CA TRP A 141 5.54 -2.78 6.55
C TRP A 141 6.86 -3.07 7.27
N LYS A 142 7.69 -2.04 7.50
CA LYS A 142 8.98 -2.15 8.17
C LYS A 142 8.89 -2.79 9.56
N ASN A 143 7.89 -2.39 10.36
CA ASN A 143 7.78 -2.83 11.75
C ASN A 143 6.95 -4.11 11.91
N MET A 144 5.93 -4.34 11.07
CA MET A 144 5.04 -5.50 11.20
C MET A 144 5.51 -6.71 10.40
N GLN A 145 6.12 -6.54 9.22
CA GLN A 145 6.50 -7.68 8.37
C GLN A 145 7.39 -8.70 9.12
N PRO A 146 8.40 -8.30 9.90
CA PRO A 146 9.22 -9.26 10.64
C PRO A 146 8.47 -10.03 11.73
N LEU A 147 7.39 -9.44 12.28
CA LEU A 147 6.60 -10.04 13.36
C LEU A 147 5.59 -11.06 12.84
N TYR A 148 4.94 -10.76 11.71
CA TYR A 148 3.83 -11.55 11.19
C TYR A 148 4.19 -12.42 9.98
N MET A 149 5.29 -12.12 9.29
CA MET A 149 5.80 -12.90 8.15
C MET A 149 7.31 -13.17 8.30
N PRO A 150 7.77 -13.78 9.42
CA PRO A 150 9.17 -14.11 9.60
C PRO A 150 9.61 -15.19 8.61
N ASN A 151 10.93 -15.35 8.42
CA ASN A 151 11.45 -16.50 7.70
C ASN A 151 11.09 -17.78 8.49
N PRO A 152 10.50 -18.78 7.83
CA PRO A 152 10.05 -20.00 8.51
C PRO A 152 11.23 -20.88 8.91
N THR A 153 11.14 -21.49 10.09
CA THR A 153 12.08 -22.50 10.59
C THR A 153 11.48 -23.91 10.47
N ILE A 154 12.31 -24.95 10.60
CA ILE A 154 11.87 -26.35 10.62
C ILE A 154 10.73 -26.58 11.63
N ASP A 155 10.84 -26.01 12.84
CA ASP A 155 9.82 -26.19 13.88
C ASP A 155 8.53 -25.41 13.59
N MET A 156 8.63 -24.26 12.93
CA MET A 156 7.45 -23.55 12.43
C MET A 156 6.73 -24.39 11.37
N TRP A 157 7.46 -25.04 10.45
CA TRP A 157 6.86 -25.90 9.45
C TRP A 157 6.11 -27.09 10.04
N ARG A 158 6.67 -27.73 11.06
CA ARG A 158 5.99 -28.82 11.78
C ARG A 158 4.68 -28.36 12.41
N LYS A 159 4.70 -27.22 13.11
CA LYS A 159 3.50 -26.63 13.72
C LYS A 159 2.43 -26.29 12.69
N VAL A 160 2.83 -25.73 11.56
CA VAL A 160 1.91 -25.40 10.47
C VAL A 160 1.26 -26.68 9.93
N ALA A 161 2.04 -27.74 9.71
CA ALA A 161 1.51 -29.01 9.22
C ALA A 161 0.56 -29.70 10.21
N GLU A 162 0.89 -29.67 11.50
CA GLU A 162 -0.01 -30.16 12.56
C GLU A 162 -1.33 -29.39 12.59
N GLU A 163 -1.30 -28.08 12.34
CA GLU A 163 -2.50 -27.25 12.31
C GLU A 163 -3.37 -27.53 11.08
N PHE A 164 -2.75 -27.75 9.90
CA PHE A 164 -3.48 -28.20 8.71
C PHE A 164 -4.09 -29.58 8.88
N GLU A 165 -3.37 -30.51 9.50
CA GLU A 165 -3.90 -31.82 9.86
C GLU A 165 -5.13 -31.66 10.78
N ARG A 166 -5.02 -30.82 11.82
CA ARG A 166 -6.10 -30.60 12.80
C ARG A 166 -7.35 -29.95 12.18
N ILE A 167 -7.19 -28.89 11.38
CA ILE A 167 -8.32 -28.10 10.86
C ILE A 167 -8.88 -28.70 9.56
N TRP A 168 -8.00 -29.06 8.64
CA TRP A 168 -8.35 -29.42 7.25
C TRP A 168 -8.20 -30.92 6.96
N GLN A 169 -7.69 -31.71 7.92
CA GLN A 169 -7.41 -33.14 7.73
C GLN A 169 -6.45 -33.40 6.56
N PHE A 170 -5.55 -32.44 6.29
CA PHE A 170 -4.53 -32.51 5.25
C PHE A 170 -3.15 -32.61 5.89
N TYR A 171 -2.62 -33.83 5.92
CA TYR A 171 -1.31 -34.13 6.50
C TYR A 171 -0.15 -33.52 5.71
N ASN A 172 0.92 -33.16 6.41
CA ASN A 172 2.15 -32.60 5.84
C ASN A 172 1.93 -31.36 4.95
N CYS A 173 0.81 -30.64 5.09
CA CYS A 173 0.57 -29.38 4.39
C CYS A 173 1.42 -28.27 5.02
N LEU A 174 2.03 -27.42 4.20
CA LEU A 174 2.72 -26.22 4.66
C LEU A 174 1.81 -25.01 4.52
N TRP A 175 1.95 -24.21 3.46
CA TRP A 175 1.02 -23.12 3.19
C TRP A 175 0.21 -23.39 1.94
N THR A 176 -0.94 -22.75 1.83
CA THR A 176 -1.67 -22.68 0.56
C THR A 176 -1.22 -21.44 -0.21
N ILE A 177 -1.23 -21.50 -1.54
CA ILE A 177 -0.71 -20.47 -2.43
C ILE A 177 -1.78 -20.09 -3.44
N ASP A 178 -2.00 -18.79 -3.63
CA ASP A 178 -2.89 -18.29 -4.67
C ASP A 178 -2.44 -16.94 -5.23
N GLY A 179 -2.82 -16.69 -6.48
CA GLY A 179 -2.57 -15.45 -7.21
C GLY A 179 -3.82 -14.59 -7.34
N LYS A 180 -3.68 -13.28 -7.12
CA LYS A 180 -4.75 -12.30 -7.30
C LYS A 180 -4.33 -11.17 -8.23
N HIS A 181 -5.12 -10.96 -9.27
CA HIS A 181 -5.01 -9.78 -10.13
C HIS A 181 -5.56 -8.54 -9.41
N VAL A 182 -4.68 -7.59 -9.11
CA VAL A 182 -5.04 -6.25 -8.62
C VAL A 182 -5.12 -5.31 -9.81
N THR A 183 -6.31 -4.75 -10.05
CA THR A 183 -6.55 -3.83 -11.16
C THR A 183 -5.70 -2.57 -11.02
N VAL A 184 -5.07 -2.16 -12.11
CA VAL A 184 -4.28 -0.93 -12.18
C VAL A 184 -4.64 -0.13 -13.42
N LYS A 185 -4.45 1.19 -13.33
CA LYS A 185 -4.46 2.03 -14.53
C LYS A 185 -3.30 1.60 -15.43
N LYS A 186 -3.57 1.39 -16.71
CA LYS A 186 -2.56 1.00 -17.71
C LYS A 186 -1.33 1.92 -17.61
N PRO A 187 -0.14 1.38 -17.30
CA PRO A 187 1.05 2.20 -17.24
C PRO A 187 1.39 2.79 -18.62
N PRO A 188 1.92 4.03 -18.70
CA PRO A 188 2.31 4.62 -19.97
C PRO A 188 3.37 3.75 -20.67
N LYS A 189 3.28 3.63 -22.00
CA LYS A 189 4.25 2.91 -22.84
C LYS A 189 4.44 1.42 -22.48
N SER A 190 3.47 0.78 -21.81
CA SER A 190 3.60 -0.60 -21.33
C SER A 190 3.08 -1.69 -22.28
N GLY A 191 2.63 -1.32 -23.49
CA GLY A 191 2.01 -2.27 -24.42
C GLY A 191 0.86 -3.08 -23.78
N SER A 192 0.93 -4.41 -23.91
CA SER A 192 0.00 -5.38 -23.31
C SER A 192 0.56 -6.09 -22.08
N SER A 193 1.71 -5.67 -21.54
CA SER A 193 2.37 -6.39 -20.44
C SER A 193 1.50 -6.54 -19.19
N PHE A 194 0.68 -5.52 -18.87
CA PHE A 194 -0.23 -5.56 -17.72
C PHE A 194 -1.63 -6.10 -18.08
N PHE A 195 -1.89 -6.36 -19.36
CA PHE A 195 -3.22 -6.79 -19.82
C PHE A 195 -3.39 -8.29 -19.58
N ASN A 196 -4.38 -8.66 -18.77
CA ASN A 196 -4.63 -10.04 -18.38
C ASN A 196 -5.70 -10.71 -19.26
N TYR A 197 -5.91 -12.01 -19.04
CA TYR A 197 -6.91 -12.80 -19.76
C TYR A 197 -8.36 -12.37 -19.48
N LYS A 198 -8.61 -11.65 -18.38
CA LYS A 198 -9.90 -11.06 -18.01
C LYS A 198 -10.14 -9.69 -18.68
N GLN A 199 -9.29 -9.31 -19.64
CA GLN A 199 -9.42 -8.11 -20.45
C GLN A 199 -9.28 -6.77 -19.68
N TYR A 200 -8.49 -6.75 -18.60
CA TYR A 200 -8.13 -5.50 -17.91
C TYR A 200 -6.64 -5.43 -17.56
N CYS A 201 -6.15 -4.23 -17.27
CA CYS A 201 -4.77 -4.04 -16.80
C CYS A 201 -4.65 -4.35 -15.30
N SER A 202 -3.70 -5.19 -14.92
CA SER A 202 -3.48 -5.61 -13.54
C SER A 202 -2.00 -5.86 -13.24
N ILE A 203 -1.69 -5.82 -11.95
CA ILE A 203 -0.51 -6.46 -11.37
C ILE A 203 -0.96 -7.74 -10.65
N VAL A 204 -0.06 -8.70 -10.52
CA VAL A 204 -0.31 -9.93 -9.75
C VAL A 204 0.22 -9.74 -8.34
N LEU A 205 -0.62 -10.07 -7.36
CA LEU A 205 -0.27 -10.32 -5.97
C LEU A 205 -0.27 -11.84 -5.79
N MET A 206 0.87 -12.41 -5.44
CA MET A 206 1.02 -13.80 -5.05
C MET A 206 1.09 -13.85 -3.54
N ALA A 207 0.29 -14.69 -2.90
CA ALA A 207 0.31 -14.80 -1.45
C ALA A 207 0.20 -16.24 -1.00
N THR A 208 0.74 -16.49 0.19
CA THR A 208 0.56 -17.74 0.91
C THR A 208 -0.17 -17.51 2.22
N VAL A 209 -0.96 -18.49 2.63
CA VAL A 209 -1.66 -18.46 3.92
C VAL A 209 -1.47 -19.74 4.73
N ASP A 210 -1.58 -19.61 6.04
CA ASP A 210 -1.62 -20.74 6.97
C ASP A 210 -3.01 -21.39 7.05
N ALA A 211 -3.16 -22.40 7.90
CA ALA A 211 -4.42 -23.12 8.10
C ALA A 211 -5.55 -22.26 8.69
N ASN A 212 -5.24 -21.06 9.20
CA ASN A 212 -6.18 -20.11 9.82
C ASN A 212 -6.44 -18.90 8.91
N ASP A 213 -6.18 -19.04 7.61
CA ASP A 213 -6.34 -17.99 6.59
C ASP A 213 -5.51 -16.72 6.86
N LYS A 214 -4.39 -16.84 7.59
CA LYS A 214 -3.47 -15.72 7.84
C LYS A 214 -2.37 -15.68 6.81
N PHE A 215 -2.12 -14.50 6.25
CA PHE A 215 -1.01 -14.30 5.32
C PHE A 215 0.35 -14.59 5.95
N THR A 216 1.15 -15.41 5.28
CA THR A 216 2.48 -15.83 5.73
C THR A 216 3.60 -15.36 4.80
N SER A 217 3.27 -15.14 3.54
CA SER A 217 4.16 -14.54 2.55
C SER A 217 3.35 -13.79 1.49
N ILE A 218 3.90 -12.69 0.97
CA ILE A 218 3.28 -11.92 -0.10
C ILE A 218 4.38 -11.42 -1.05
N ASP A 219 4.17 -11.59 -2.36
CA ASP A 219 4.97 -11.03 -3.45
C ASP A 219 4.04 -10.22 -4.37
N ILE A 220 4.39 -8.96 -4.64
CA ILE A 220 3.52 -8.01 -5.36
C ILE A 220 4.29 -7.34 -6.48
N GLY A 221 3.68 -7.27 -7.66
CA GLY A 221 4.11 -6.37 -8.73
C GLY A 221 4.43 -7.05 -10.05
N SER A 222 4.29 -8.37 -10.13
CA SER A 222 4.41 -9.06 -11.41
C SER A 222 3.36 -8.57 -12.41
N MET A 223 3.71 -8.61 -13.68
CA MET A 223 2.86 -8.09 -14.75
C MET A 223 1.62 -8.97 -14.92
N GLY A 224 0.44 -8.37 -15.10
CA GLY A 224 -0.84 -9.09 -15.21
C GLY A 224 -0.97 -10.06 -16.39
N ARG A 225 -0.02 -10.07 -17.33
CA ARG A 225 0.03 -11.06 -18.42
C ARG A 225 0.58 -12.42 -17.98
N PHE A 226 1.33 -12.48 -16.88
CA PHE A 226 1.93 -13.72 -16.41
C PHE A 226 0.89 -14.61 -15.71
N SER A 227 1.05 -15.93 -15.87
CA SER A 227 0.27 -16.93 -15.13
C SER A 227 0.78 -17.11 -13.71
N ASP A 228 -0.05 -17.65 -12.82
CA ASP A 228 0.30 -17.87 -11.42
C ASP A 228 1.55 -18.75 -11.25
N GLY A 229 1.66 -19.82 -12.05
CA GLY A 229 2.87 -20.64 -12.07
C GLY A 229 4.14 -19.88 -12.48
N ASN A 230 4.05 -18.95 -13.44
CA ASN A 230 5.19 -18.13 -13.86
C ASN A 230 5.55 -17.06 -12.82
N VAL A 231 4.55 -16.45 -12.21
CA VAL A 231 4.74 -15.49 -11.12
C VAL A 231 5.41 -16.18 -9.93
N PHE A 232 4.90 -17.35 -9.53
CA PHE A 232 5.45 -18.11 -8.42
C PHE A 232 6.89 -18.56 -8.66
N SER A 233 7.21 -19.12 -9.83
CA SER A 233 8.58 -19.58 -10.12
C SER A 233 9.63 -18.47 -10.04
N ASN A 234 9.22 -17.22 -10.30
CA ASN A 234 10.08 -16.05 -10.22
C ASN A 234 9.99 -15.28 -8.89
N SER A 235 9.09 -15.70 -7.99
CA SER A 235 8.92 -15.09 -6.67
C SER A 235 10.06 -15.48 -5.72
N GLY A 236 10.28 -14.67 -4.68
CA GLY A 236 11.27 -14.97 -3.65
C GLY A 236 11.02 -16.33 -2.96
N LEU A 237 9.76 -16.69 -2.74
CA LEU A 237 9.38 -17.98 -2.15
C LEU A 237 9.61 -19.14 -3.12
N GLY A 238 9.18 -19.00 -4.38
CA GLY A 238 9.31 -20.05 -5.38
C GLY A 238 10.77 -20.38 -5.70
N MET A 239 11.65 -19.38 -5.77
CA MET A 239 13.09 -19.60 -5.94
C MET A 239 13.72 -20.33 -4.73
N LYS A 240 13.32 -19.99 -3.50
CA LYS A 240 13.81 -20.70 -2.31
C LYS A 240 13.29 -22.14 -2.26
N LEU A 241 12.05 -22.37 -2.70
CA LEU A 241 11.47 -23.71 -2.80
C LEU A 241 12.20 -24.57 -3.82
N SER A 242 12.46 -24.05 -5.03
CA SER A 242 13.16 -24.79 -6.08
C SER A 242 14.61 -25.10 -5.71
N ASN A 243 15.27 -24.20 -4.97
CA ASN A 243 16.65 -24.35 -4.54
C ASN A 243 16.81 -25.14 -3.24
N GLY A 244 15.71 -25.54 -2.60
CA GLY A 244 15.74 -26.30 -1.34
C GLY A 244 16.24 -25.51 -0.13
N THR A 245 16.12 -24.17 -0.14
CA THR A 245 16.65 -23.28 0.92
C THR A 245 15.58 -22.84 1.93
N LEU A 246 14.38 -23.43 1.89
CA LEU A 246 13.28 -23.14 2.83
C LEU A 246 13.33 -23.98 4.12
N GLU A 247 14.39 -24.76 4.34
CA GLU A 247 14.54 -25.61 5.53
C GLU A 247 13.28 -26.47 5.81
N ILE A 248 12.66 -27.01 4.76
CA ILE A 248 11.49 -27.87 4.89
C ILE A 248 11.90 -29.16 5.63
N PRO A 249 11.12 -29.65 6.61
CA PRO A 249 11.43 -30.89 7.30
C PRO A 249 11.56 -32.08 6.34
N PRO A 250 12.33 -33.13 6.71
CA PRO A 250 12.34 -34.36 5.94
C PRO A 250 10.93 -34.96 5.85
N PRO A 251 10.63 -35.72 4.78
CA PRO A 251 9.36 -36.43 4.61
C PRO A 251 8.91 -37.20 5.87
N LYS A 252 7.60 -37.28 6.08
CA LYS A 252 6.98 -37.96 7.23
C LYS A 252 5.88 -38.89 6.73
N SER A 253 5.83 -40.10 7.23
CA SER A 253 4.75 -41.05 6.94
C SER A 253 3.40 -40.56 7.48
N LEU A 254 2.34 -40.95 6.79
CA LEU A 254 0.97 -40.74 7.26
C LEU A 254 0.60 -41.80 8.31
N PRO A 255 -0.41 -41.53 9.16
CA PRO A 255 -0.92 -42.53 10.10
C PRO A 255 -1.34 -43.81 9.37
N GLY A 256 -0.67 -44.92 9.67
CA GLY A 256 -0.95 -46.24 9.08
C GLY A 256 -0.27 -46.51 7.73
N GLU A 257 0.53 -45.59 7.21
CA GLU A 257 1.32 -45.79 5.98
C GLU A 257 2.79 -46.06 6.31
N GLU A 258 3.44 -46.93 5.53
CA GLU A 258 4.85 -47.28 5.71
C GLU A 258 5.80 -46.37 4.91
N PHE A 259 5.28 -45.61 3.95
CA PHE A 259 6.08 -44.74 3.09
C PHE A 259 6.03 -43.28 3.53
N ASP A 260 7.18 -42.62 3.49
CA ASP A 260 7.28 -41.21 3.79
C ASP A 260 6.75 -40.34 2.64
N ILE A 261 5.94 -39.35 2.99
CA ILE A 261 5.39 -38.38 2.04
C ILE A 261 6.03 -37.01 2.29
N PRO A 262 6.44 -36.27 1.25
CA PRO A 262 7.01 -34.94 1.43
C PRO A 262 5.99 -33.96 2.04
N TYR A 263 6.52 -32.92 2.68
CA TYR A 263 5.73 -31.73 3.01
C TYR A 263 5.46 -30.91 1.76
N VAL A 264 4.22 -30.47 1.58
CA VAL A 264 3.78 -29.80 0.35
C VAL A 264 3.07 -28.49 0.63
N PHE A 265 3.33 -27.50 -0.22
CA PHE A 265 2.42 -26.38 -0.43
C PHE A 265 1.25 -26.83 -1.29
N VAL A 266 0.09 -26.19 -1.14
CA VAL A 266 -1.10 -26.50 -1.95
C VAL A 266 -1.45 -25.27 -2.79
N GLY A 267 -1.62 -25.46 -4.10
CA GLY A 267 -2.07 -24.41 -5.01
C GLY A 267 -3.20 -24.88 -5.90
N ASP A 268 -3.73 -23.96 -6.70
CA ASP A 268 -4.75 -24.28 -7.70
C ASP A 268 -4.18 -25.04 -8.93
N GLU A 269 -5.04 -25.34 -9.91
CA GLU A 269 -4.66 -26.09 -11.11
C GLU A 269 -3.61 -25.36 -11.98
N ALA A 270 -3.48 -24.03 -11.84
CA ALA A 270 -2.54 -23.22 -12.64
C ALA A 270 -1.07 -23.40 -12.20
N PHE A 271 -0.84 -23.94 -11.00
CA PHE A 271 0.50 -24.25 -10.51
C PHE A 271 1.05 -25.57 -11.07
N PRO A 272 2.38 -25.72 -11.19
CA PRO A 272 3.01 -26.98 -11.55
C PRO A 272 2.96 -27.97 -10.37
N LEU A 273 2.75 -29.25 -10.67
CA LEU A 273 2.95 -30.33 -9.68
C LEU A 273 4.46 -30.56 -9.50
N THR A 274 4.96 -30.42 -8.27
CA THR A 274 6.37 -30.67 -7.92
C THR A 274 6.47 -31.49 -6.62
N LYS A 275 7.69 -31.83 -6.18
CA LYS A 275 7.91 -32.56 -4.92
C LYS A 275 7.27 -31.88 -3.71
N ASN A 276 7.27 -30.55 -3.67
CA ASN A 276 6.81 -29.75 -2.54
C ASN A 276 5.66 -28.79 -2.92
N LEU A 277 5.03 -28.96 -4.10
CA LEU A 277 3.87 -28.18 -4.51
C LEU A 277 2.82 -29.11 -5.11
N MET A 278 1.70 -29.25 -4.43
CA MET A 278 0.57 -30.07 -4.81
C MET A 278 -0.54 -29.22 -5.42
N ARG A 279 -1.25 -29.80 -6.38
CA ARG A 279 -2.39 -29.18 -7.07
C ARG A 279 -3.54 -30.19 -7.18
N PRO A 280 -4.80 -29.73 -7.33
CA PRO A 280 -5.93 -30.61 -7.54
C PRO A 280 -5.78 -31.43 -8.82
N PHE A 281 -6.49 -32.57 -8.89
CA PHE A 281 -6.64 -33.31 -10.13
C PHE A 281 -7.33 -32.44 -11.19
N PRO A 282 -6.79 -32.37 -12.43
CA PRO A 282 -7.42 -31.63 -13.52
C PRO A 282 -8.86 -32.07 -13.74
N LYS A 283 -9.75 -31.15 -14.12
CA LYS A 283 -11.20 -31.45 -14.32
C LYS A 283 -11.45 -32.69 -15.19
N ARG A 284 -10.63 -32.89 -16.22
CA ARG A 284 -10.71 -34.07 -17.12
C ARG A 284 -10.51 -35.40 -16.40
N GLN A 285 -9.69 -35.44 -15.35
CA GLN A 285 -9.41 -36.62 -14.53
C GLN A 285 -10.40 -36.81 -13.38
N VAL A 286 -11.27 -35.82 -13.14
CA VAL A 286 -12.24 -35.82 -12.03
C VAL A 286 -13.59 -36.37 -12.48
N ASN A 287 -14.05 -36.05 -13.69
CA ASN A 287 -15.42 -36.30 -14.14
C ASN A 287 -15.96 -37.71 -13.86
N ASN A 288 -15.13 -38.75 -14.04
CA ASN A 288 -15.51 -40.16 -13.84
C ASN A 288 -14.69 -40.87 -12.75
N ASN A 289 -14.03 -40.12 -11.85
CA ASN A 289 -13.24 -40.72 -10.78
C ASN A 289 -13.66 -40.14 -9.42
N CYS A 290 -14.43 -40.92 -8.66
CA CYS A 290 -14.92 -40.52 -7.35
C CYS A 290 -13.79 -40.23 -6.35
N ARG A 291 -12.67 -40.97 -6.41
CA ARG A 291 -11.52 -40.71 -5.53
C ARG A 291 -10.90 -39.34 -5.82
N ASN A 292 -10.75 -38.99 -7.10
CA ASN A 292 -10.24 -37.67 -7.49
C ASN A 292 -11.23 -36.54 -7.13
N LYS A 293 -12.54 -36.79 -7.22
CA LYS A 293 -13.56 -35.83 -6.74
C LYS A 293 -13.45 -35.60 -5.24
N VAL A 294 -13.32 -36.66 -4.45
CA VAL A 294 -13.19 -36.55 -2.99
C VAL A 294 -11.89 -35.86 -2.62
N PHE A 295 -10.78 -36.17 -3.30
CA PHE A 295 -9.50 -35.49 -3.08
C PHE A 295 -9.59 -33.99 -3.38
N ASN A 296 -10.18 -33.58 -4.51
CA ASN A 296 -10.29 -32.16 -4.84
C ASN A 296 -11.30 -31.38 -4.00
N TYR A 297 -12.25 -32.07 -3.35
CA TYR A 297 -13.25 -31.44 -2.49
C TYR A 297 -12.72 -31.20 -1.08
N ARG A 298 -11.86 -32.09 -0.59
CA ARG A 298 -11.17 -31.97 0.70
C ARG A 298 -10.01 -30.99 0.58
#